data_AF-A0A0V0QEP1-F1
#
_entry.id   AF-A0A0V0QEP1-F1
#
_cell.length_a   1.000
_cell.length_b   1.000
_cell.length_c   1.000
_cell.angle_alpha   90.00
_cell.angle_beta   90.00
_cell.angle_gamma   90.00
#
_symmetry.space_group_name_H-M   'P 1'
#
loop_
_entity.id
_entity.type
_entity.pdbx_description
1 polymer ?
#
loop_
_entity_poly.entity_id
_entity_poly.type
_entity_poly.pdbx_seq_one_letter_code
_entity_poly.pdbx_strand_id
1 'polypeptide(L)'
;MNIGEFLNENIDAYYKVQDDWLKTIRFFNDISWYVYSLVGVLPLFFVVIYRFINHPKNLEKYSDKNPVPADRVTLMYKIFVFYPHWYYFIDNMVSLLEGSFMDECRWPFFYHHVISFPVLFLVNQEEWVPWFMVATGAWHAFLILLPDIFFMNIPYVALLLYVHYRLLTDKAFQNFRAMNYLRIWYPTFYFAILFLGVTGCENILPNM
;
A
#
# COMPACT_ATOMS: atom_id res chain seq x y z
N MET A 1 21.59 0.77 -3.09
CA MET A 1 21.74 2.19 -2.77
C MET A 1 21.77 2.38 -1.26
N ASN A 2 22.80 3.03 -0.71
CA ASN A 2 22.81 3.39 0.71
C ASN A 2 22.02 4.70 0.94
N ILE A 3 21.60 5.00 2.18
CA ILE A 3 20.85 6.23 2.50
C ILE A 3 21.57 7.50 2.03
N GLY A 4 22.91 7.54 2.11
CA GLY A 4 23.70 8.71 1.69
C GLY A 4 23.66 8.94 0.18
N GLU A 5 23.75 7.88 -0.62
CA GLU A 5 23.59 7.94 -2.09
C GLU A 5 22.17 8.40 -2.44
N PHE A 6 21.15 7.83 -1.81
CA PHE A 6 19.76 8.25 -1.99
C PHE A 6 19.59 9.74 -1.67
N LEU A 7 20.09 10.22 -0.54
CA LEU A 7 19.96 11.62 -0.16
C LEU A 7 20.69 12.56 -1.14
N ASN A 8 21.86 12.18 -1.64
CA ASN A 8 22.62 13.00 -2.59
C ASN A 8 21.90 13.12 -3.95
N GLU A 9 21.40 12.01 -4.50
CA GLU A 9 20.62 12.03 -5.76
C GLU A 9 19.34 12.87 -5.63
N ASN A 10 18.69 12.80 -4.47
CA ASN A 10 17.48 13.58 -4.19
C ASN A 10 17.74 15.08 -4.00
N ILE A 11 18.91 15.48 -3.49
CA ILE A 11 19.26 16.90 -3.36
C ILE A 11 19.36 17.56 -4.75
N ASP A 12 19.95 16.87 -5.73
CA ASP A 12 20.03 17.37 -7.10
C ASP A 12 18.65 17.44 -7.78
N ALA A 13 17.78 16.47 -7.51
CA ALA A 13 16.39 16.49 -7.97
C ALA A 13 15.62 17.69 -7.36
N TYR A 14 15.79 17.96 -6.07
CA TYR A 14 15.17 19.10 -5.39
C TYR A 14 15.50 20.44 -6.07
N TYR A 15 16.77 20.70 -6.36
CA TYR A 15 17.17 21.96 -7.00
C TYR A 15 16.58 22.15 -8.40
N LYS A 16 16.20 21.06 -9.09
CA LYS A 16 15.53 21.14 -10.40
C LYS A 16 14.06 21.54 -10.31
N VAL A 17 13.42 21.35 -9.15
CA VAL A 17 11.97 21.53 -8.98
C VAL A 17 11.59 22.60 -7.96
N GLN A 18 12.56 23.22 -7.26
CA GLN A 18 12.30 24.16 -6.17
C GLN A 18 11.42 25.38 -6.55
N ASP A 19 11.42 25.77 -7.82
CA ASP A 19 10.61 26.90 -8.31
C ASP A 19 9.18 26.49 -8.69
N ASP A 20 8.90 25.19 -8.72
CA ASP A 20 7.59 24.60 -8.97
C ASP A 20 7.05 23.98 -7.66
N TRP A 21 6.10 24.70 -7.05
CA TRP A 21 5.58 24.33 -5.74
C TRP A 21 4.88 22.95 -5.74
N LEU A 22 4.23 22.55 -6.85
CA LEU A 22 3.55 21.25 -6.96
C LEU A 22 4.56 20.11 -6.95
N LYS A 23 5.61 20.25 -7.77
CA LYS A 23 6.71 19.28 -7.82
C LYS A 23 7.49 19.22 -6.52
N THR A 24 7.66 20.36 -5.85
CA THR A 24 8.29 20.40 -4.52
C THR A 24 7.46 19.63 -3.47
N ILE A 25 6.13 19.81 -3.45
CA ILE A 25 5.25 19.03 -2.57
C ILE A 25 5.34 17.53 -2.88
N ARG A 26 5.29 17.16 -4.16
CA ARG A 26 5.42 15.77 -4.63
C ARG A 26 6.73 15.15 -4.13
N PHE A 27 7.85 15.83 -4.35
CA PHE A 27 9.17 15.40 -3.92
C PHE A 27 9.23 15.11 -2.41
N PHE A 28 8.76 16.03 -1.57
CA PHE A 28 8.76 15.79 -0.11
C PHE A 28 7.78 14.69 0.31
N ASN A 29 6.66 14.54 -0.40
CA ASN A 29 5.71 13.44 -0.18
C ASN A 29 6.34 12.08 -0.51
N ASP A 30 7.06 11.99 -1.63
CA ASP A 30 7.77 10.77 -2.06
C ASP A 30 8.93 10.42 -1.13
N ILE A 31 9.74 11.40 -0.70
CA ILE A 31 10.79 11.17 0.30
C ILE A 31 10.19 10.66 1.61
N SER A 32 9.12 11.30 2.08
CA SER A 32 8.48 10.93 3.33
C SER A 32 7.90 9.51 3.22
N TRP A 33 7.36 9.13 2.05
CA TRP A 33 6.90 7.77 1.76
C TRP A 33 8.01 6.73 1.72
N TYR A 34 9.16 7.07 1.13
CA TYR A 34 10.34 6.22 1.16
C TYR A 34 10.86 6.02 2.59
N VAL A 35 11.06 7.09 3.35
CA VAL A 35 11.53 7.03 4.75
C VAL A 35 10.55 6.25 5.62
N TYR A 36 9.25 6.48 5.43
CA TYR A 36 8.21 5.73 6.10
C TYR A 36 8.29 4.23 5.80
N SER A 37 8.45 3.87 4.53
CA SER A 37 8.59 2.48 4.09
C SER A 37 9.85 1.84 4.68
N LEU A 38 10.96 2.59 4.76
CA LEU A 38 12.21 2.12 5.35
C LEU A 38 12.06 1.80 6.84
N VAL A 39 11.43 2.69 7.59
CA VAL A 39 11.19 2.50 9.03
C VAL A 39 10.13 1.42 9.27
N GLY A 40 9.13 1.32 8.40
CA GLY A 40 7.97 0.45 8.58
C GLY A 40 8.15 -1.00 8.13
N VAL A 41 9.04 -1.27 7.17
CA VAL A 41 9.12 -2.60 6.55
C VAL A 41 9.43 -3.72 7.55
N LEU A 42 10.43 -3.56 8.41
CA LEU A 42 10.80 -4.58 9.41
C LEU A 42 9.71 -4.78 10.48
N PRO A 43 9.17 -3.72 11.11
CA PRO A 43 8.01 -3.85 11.99
C PRO A 43 6.82 -4.55 11.34
N LEU A 44 6.50 -4.21 10.09
CA LEU A 44 5.38 -4.83 9.36
C LEU A 44 5.60 -6.33 9.16
N PHE A 45 6.80 -6.76 8.74
CA PHE A 45 7.12 -8.19 8.64
C PHE A 45 7.04 -8.92 9.99
N PHE A 46 7.43 -8.26 11.09
CA PHE A 46 7.21 -8.81 12.42
C PHE A 46 5.73 -9.01 12.73
N VAL A 47 4.85 -8.04 12.40
CA VAL A 47 3.39 -8.21 12.54
C VAL A 47 2.88 -9.37 11.70
N VAL A 48 3.37 -9.53 10.47
CA VAL A 48 2.99 -10.65 9.58
C VAL A 48 3.29 -11.99 10.25
N ILE A 49 4.53 -12.19 10.71
CA ILE A 49 4.95 -13.43 11.36
C ILE A 49 4.15 -13.67 12.64
N TYR A 50 4.00 -12.64 13.47
CA TYR A 50 3.22 -12.73 14.71
C TYR A 50 1.78 -13.16 14.45
N ARG A 51 1.10 -12.53 13.48
CA ARG A 51 -0.30 -12.84 13.14
C ARG A 51 -0.46 -14.16 12.40
N PHE A 52 0.55 -14.61 11.68
CA PHE A 52 0.57 -15.93 11.07
C PHE A 52 0.59 -17.01 12.16
N ILE A 53 1.48 -16.88 13.16
CA ILE A 53 1.61 -17.82 14.28
C ILE A 53 0.39 -17.78 15.20
N ASN A 54 -0.12 -16.58 15.49
CA ASN A 54 -1.24 -16.35 16.42
C ASN A 54 -2.59 -16.22 15.71
N HIS A 55 -2.75 -16.82 14.53
CA HIS A 55 -4.00 -16.76 13.78
C HIS A 55 -5.15 -17.41 14.59
N PRO A 56 -6.31 -16.75 14.77
CA PRO A 56 -7.42 -17.33 15.51
C PRO A 56 -7.93 -18.62 14.86
N LYS A 57 -7.97 -19.72 15.62
CA LYS A 57 -8.38 -21.04 15.10
C LYS A 57 -9.87 -21.10 14.69
N ASN A 58 -10.72 -20.34 15.35
CA ASN A 58 -12.18 -20.34 15.15
C ASN A 58 -12.64 -18.96 14.66
N LEU A 59 -12.11 -18.50 13.53
CA LEU A 59 -12.39 -17.16 13.03
C LEU A 59 -13.88 -16.95 12.68
N GLU A 60 -14.59 -18.02 12.30
CA GLU A 60 -16.01 -17.99 11.92
C GLU A 60 -16.95 -17.53 13.04
N LYS A 61 -16.54 -17.59 14.31
CA LYS A 61 -17.36 -17.12 15.45
C LYS A 61 -17.41 -15.59 15.57
N TYR A 62 -16.55 -14.90 14.84
CA TYR A 62 -16.44 -13.44 14.88
C TYR A 62 -17.22 -12.80 13.73
N SER A 63 -17.65 -11.56 13.95
CA SER A 63 -18.44 -10.76 13.02
C SER A 63 -18.34 -9.27 13.40
N ASP A 64 -18.96 -8.38 12.63
CA ASP A 64 -19.05 -6.95 12.98
C ASP A 64 -19.63 -6.69 14.39
N LYS A 65 -20.50 -7.57 14.90
CA LYS A 65 -21.12 -7.44 16.24
C LYS A 65 -20.29 -8.06 17.36
N ASN A 66 -19.34 -8.92 17.01
CA ASN A 66 -18.45 -9.62 17.93
C ASN A 66 -17.07 -9.71 17.25
N PRO A 67 -16.32 -8.60 17.20
CA PRO A 67 -15.06 -8.55 16.48
C PRO A 67 -13.99 -9.41 17.15
N VAL A 68 -12.96 -9.77 16.38
CA VAL A 68 -11.74 -10.34 16.97
C VAL A 68 -11.10 -9.24 17.83
N PRO A 69 -10.84 -9.49 19.13
CA PRO A 69 -10.24 -8.48 19.99
C PRO A 69 -8.91 -7.99 19.42
N ALA A 70 -8.72 -6.67 19.43
CA ALA A 70 -7.45 -6.06 19.03
C ALA A 70 -6.29 -6.60 19.88
N ASP A 71 -5.22 -7.01 19.21
CA ASP A 71 -3.96 -7.37 19.86
C ASP A 71 -3.02 -6.17 19.97
N ARG A 72 -1.96 -6.28 20.78
CA ARG A 72 -0.99 -5.17 20.95
C ARG A 72 -0.30 -4.79 19.63
N VAL A 73 -0.15 -5.73 18.70
CA VAL A 73 0.49 -5.47 17.40
C VAL A 73 -0.45 -4.78 16.41
N THR A 74 -1.75 -4.73 16.70
CA THR A 74 -2.75 -4.02 15.89
C THR A 74 -2.49 -2.53 15.91
N LEU A 75 -2.16 -1.95 17.07
CA LEU A 75 -1.82 -0.53 17.15
C LEU A 75 -0.60 -0.20 16.28
N MET A 76 0.44 -1.05 16.35
CA MET A 76 1.64 -0.90 15.53
C MET A 76 1.30 -0.95 14.03
N TYR A 77 0.53 -1.96 13.61
CA TYR A 77 0.03 -2.04 12.24
C TYR A 77 -0.73 -0.77 11.81
N LYS A 78 -1.68 -0.29 12.62
CA LYS A 78 -2.50 0.88 12.29
C LYS A 78 -1.67 2.16 12.09
N ILE A 79 -0.63 2.36 12.90
CA ILE A 79 0.34 3.46 12.70
C ILE A 79 1.03 3.32 11.34
N PHE A 80 1.39 2.09 10.95
CA PHE A 80 2.06 1.77 9.68
C PHE A 80 1.13 1.70 8.45
N VAL A 81 -0.19 1.78 8.62
CA VAL A 81 -1.14 1.92 7.49
C VAL A 81 -1.90 3.25 7.48
N PHE A 82 -1.69 4.11 8.47
CA PHE A 82 -2.25 5.45 8.47
C PHE A 82 -1.59 6.35 7.41
N TYR A 83 -0.26 6.43 7.38
CA TYR A 83 0.46 7.32 6.46
C TYR A 83 0.21 7.07 4.97
N PRO A 84 0.06 5.82 4.47
CA PRO A 84 -0.32 5.58 3.07
C PRO A 84 -1.58 6.34 2.63
N HIS A 85 -2.55 6.58 3.51
CA HIS A 85 -3.73 7.40 3.18
C HIS A 85 -3.34 8.83 2.85
N TRP A 86 -2.45 9.39 3.67
CA TRP A 86 -1.98 10.77 3.51
C TRP A 86 -1.15 10.91 2.23
N TYR A 87 -0.25 9.95 2.00
CA TYR A 87 0.56 9.90 0.78
C TYR A 87 -0.33 9.84 -0.48
N TYR A 88 -1.29 8.92 -0.54
CA TYR A 88 -2.20 8.76 -1.68
C TYR A 88 -3.10 9.99 -1.87
N PHE A 89 -3.53 10.64 -0.79
CA PHE A 89 -4.31 11.87 -0.87
C PHE A 89 -3.49 13.00 -1.51
N ILE A 90 -2.28 13.26 -1.03
CA ILE A 90 -1.40 14.30 -1.58
C ILE A 90 -1.05 13.98 -3.03
N ASP A 91 -0.63 12.76 -3.33
CA ASP A 91 -0.21 12.38 -4.68
C ASP A 91 -1.34 12.52 -5.71
N ASN A 92 -2.56 12.13 -5.34
CA ASN A 92 -3.74 12.35 -6.18
C ASN A 92 -4.06 13.83 -6.36
N MET A 93 -3.98 14.64 -5.30
CA MET A 93 -4.20 16.08 -5.40
C MET A 93 -3.18 16.73 -6.34
N VAL A 94 -1.89 16.43 -6.18
CA VAL A 94 -0.85 16.97 -7.06
C VAL A 94 -1.08 16.51 -8.51
N SER A 95 -1.39 15.23 -8.73
CA SER A 95 -1.63 14.70 -10.08
C SER A 95 -2.86 15.32 -10.76
N LEU A 96 -3.90 15.67 -10.01
CA LEU A 96 -5.07 16.40 -10.51
C LEU A 96 -4.72 17.86 -10.86
N LEU A 97 -3.96 18.53 -10.00
CA LEU A 97 -3.60 19.94 -10.19
C LEU A 97 -2.58 20.14 -11.32
N GLU A 98 -1.65 19.21 -11.50
CA GLU A 98 -0.72 19.19 -12.64
C GLU A 98 -1.38 18.75 -13.95
N GLY A 99 -2.53 18.06 -13.88
CA GLY A 99 -3.14 17.39 -15.02
C GLY A 99 -2.43 16.09 -15.43
N SER A 100 -1.38 15.68 -14.72
CA SER A 100 -0.55 14.51 -15.02
C SER A 100 -1.28 13.19 -14.79
N PHE A 101 -2.44 13.18 -14.11
CA PHE A 101 -3.22 11.96 -13.93
C PHE A 101 -3.64 11.29 -15.24
N MET A 102 -3.71 12.03 -16.35
CA MET A 102 -4.04 11.49 -17.68
C MET A 102 -2.83 10.90 -18.42
N ASP A 103 -1.61 11.09 -17.91
CA ASP A 103 -0.40 10.55 -18.53
C ASP A 103 -0.41 9.02 -18.46
N GLU A 104 -0.04 8.37 -19.56
CA GLU A 104 -0.06 6.90 -19.67
C GLU A 104 0.67 6.20 -18.53
N CYS A 105 1.82 6.75 -18.11
CA CYS A 105 2.59 6.19 -17.00
C CYS A 105 2.12 6.63 -15.62
N ARG A 106 1.25 7.63 -15.50
CA ARG A 106 0.79 8.11 -14.19
C ARG A 106 -0.63 7.71 -13.85
N TRP A 107 -1.48 7.54 -14.86
CA TRP A 107 -2.84 7.05 -14.71
C TRP A 107 -2.94 5.77 -13.87
N PRO A 108 -2.06 4.75 -14.00
CA PRO A 108 -2.20 3.51 -13.23
C PRO A 108 -1.93 3.72 -11.74
N PHE A 109 -0.95 4.56 -11.41
CA PHE A 109 -0.65 4.93 -10.01
C PHE A 109 -1.75 5.80 -9.43
N PHE A 110 -2.22 6.80 -10.18
CA PHE A 110 -3.36 7.62 -9.79
C PHE A 110 -4.60 6.77 -9.52
N TYR A 111 -4.97 5.91 -10.47
CA TYR A 111 -6.08 4.99 -10.33
C TYR A 111 -5.89 4.05 -9.13
N HIS A 112 -4.70 3.47 -8.96
CA HIS A 112 -4.33 2.64 -7.81
C HIS A 112 -4.53 3.40 -6.49
N HIS A 113 -4.06 4.64 -6.39
CA HIS A 113 -4.20 5.47 -5.18
C HIS A 113 -5.67 5.79 -4.89
N VAL A 114 -6.46 6.12 -5.92
CA VAL A 114 -7.91 6.38 -5.80
C VAL A 114 -8.66 5.16 -5.28
N ILE A 115 -8.42 3.96 -5.84
CA ILE A 115 -9.10 2.74 -5.38
C ILE A 115 -8.57 2.25 -4.02
N SER A 116 -7.29 2.50 -3.72
CA SER A 116 -6.68 2.10 -2.46
C SER A 116 -7.20 2.91 -1.29
N PHE A 117 -7.55 4.18 -1.50
CA PHE A 117 -8.01 5.07 -0.43
C PHE A 117 -9.22 4.51 0.36
N PRO A 118 -10.36 4.14 -0.25
CA PRO A 118 -11.49 3.55 0.48
C PRO A 118 -11.15 2.16 1.05
N VAL A 119 -10.29 1.40 0.39
CA VAL A 119 -9.86 0.06 0.82
C VAL A 119 -9.06 0.14 2.11
N LEU A 120 -8.05 1.00 2.14
CA LEU A 120 -7.23 1.22 3.32
C LEU A 120 -8.05 1.79 4.47
N PHE A 121 -9.05 2.65 4.17
CA PHE A 121 -9.95 3.18 5.19
C PHE A 121 -10.75 2.05 5.86
N LEU A 122 -11.35 1.18 5.05
CA LEU A 122 -12.11 0.01 5.52
C LEU A 122 -11.22 -0.94 6.35
N VAL A 123 -10.00 -1.23 5.90
CA VAL A 123 -9.06 -2.06 6.64
C VAL A 123 -8.66 -1.43 7.98
N ASN A 124 -8.53 -0.11 8.05
CA ASN A 124 -8.22 0.61 9.28
C ASN A 124 -9.35 0.61 10.32
N GLN A 125 -10.60 0.43 9.89
CA GLN A 125 -11.74 0.32 10.80
C GLN A 125 -11.79 -1.02 11.53
N GLU A 126 -11.15 -2.06 11.00
CA GLU A 126 -11.15 -3.38 11.62
C GLU A 126 -10.31 -3.40 12.91
N GLU A 127 -10.82 -4.09 13.93
CA GLU A 127 -10.10 -4.29 15.20
C GLU A 127 -8.95 -5.28 15.06
N TRP A 128 -9.01 -6.16 14.07
CA TRP A 128 -7.98 -7.13 13.77
C TRP A 128 -7.94 -7.39 12.27
N VAL A 129 -6.73 -7.45 11.71
CA VAL A 129 -6.52 -7.63 10.27
C VAL A 129 -5.70 -8.89 10.04
N PRO A 130 -6.08 -9.79 9.12
CA PRO A 130 -5.36 -11.05 8.93
C PRO A 130 -3.94 -10.85 8.40
N TRP A 131 -3.05 -11.80 8.70
CA TRP A 131 -1.62 -11.71 8.36
C TRP A 131 -1.35 -11.45 6.86
N PHE A 132 -2.17 -12.02 5.96
CA PHE A 132 -1.97 -11.89 4.53
C PHE A 132 -2.30 -10.48 4.00
N MET A 133 -3.20 -9.75 4.66
CA MET A 133 -3.47 -8.34 4.37
C MET A 133 -2.34 -7.46 4.89
N VAL A 134 -1.81 -7.74 6.08
CA VAL A 134 -0.62 -7.04 6.59
C VAL A 134 0.58 -7.28 5.69
N ALA A 135 0.74 -8.52 5.21
CA ALA A 135 1.83 -8.89 4.33
C ALA A 135 1.78 -8.09 3.03
N THR A 136 0.58 -7.75 2.53
CA THR A 136 0.44 -6.90 1.34
C THR A 136 1.06 -5.52 1.58
N GLY A 137 0.79 -4.91 2.74
CA GLY A 137 1.40 -3.63 3.12
C GLY A 137 2.91 -3.75 3.34
N ALA A 138 3.37 -4.82 4.01
CA ALA A 138 4.79 -5.09 4.23
C ALA A 138 5.58 -5.22 2.91
N TRP A 139 5.01 -5.98 1.97
CA TRP A 139 5.61 -6.22 0.67
C TRP A 139 5.56 -4.98 -0.23
N HIS A 140 4.50 -4.19 -0.13
CA HIS A 140 4.43 -2.90 -0.81
C HIS A 140 5.51 -1.93 -0.31
N ALA A 141 5.72 -1.81 1.00
CA ALA A 141 6.83 -1.04 1.55
C ALA A 141 8.19 -1.55 1.04
N PHE A 142 8.34 -2.87 0.89
CA PHE A 142 9.56 -3.46 0.35
C PHE A 142 9.79 -3.11 -1.13
N LEU A 143 8.73 -3.05 -1.95
CA LEU A 143 8.80 -2.61 -3.35
C LEU A 143 9.24 -1.14 -3.48
N ILE A 144 8.81 -0.28 -2.57
CA ILE A 144 9.23 1.13 -2.55
C ILE A 144 10.73 1.27 -2.24
N LEU A 145 11.28 0.37 -1.42
CA LEU A 145 12.71 0.39 -1.07
C LEU A 145 13.60 -0.21 -2.15
N LEU A 146 13.06 -1.09 -2.99
CA LEU A 146 13.80 -1.82 -4.01
C LEU A 146 13.06 -1.78 -5.35
N PRO A 147 12.78 -0.57 -5.90
CA PRO A 147 11.95 -0.41 -7.10
C PRO A 147 12.54 -1.08 -8.34
N ASP A 148 13.87 -1.19 -8.41
CA ASP A 148 14.60 -1.73 -9.58
C ASP A 148 14.56 -3.26 -9.68
N ILE A 149 14.15 -3.96 -8.62
CA ILE A 149 14.15 -5.42 -8.60
C ILE A 149 12.80 -5.92 -9.12
N PHE A 150 12.66 -5.99 -10.45
CA PHE A 150 11.43 -6.42 -11.12
C PHE A 150 10.83 -7.72 -10.55
N PHE A 151 11.67 -8.71 -10.22
CA PHE A 151 11.22 -9.98 -9.66
C PHE A 151 10.46 -9.85 -8.33
N MET A 152 10.57 -8.74 -7.59
CA MET A 152 9.82 -8.50 -6.37
C MET A 152 8.32 -8.25 -6.63
N ASN A 153 7.94 -7.91 -7.86
CA ASN A 153 6.53 -7.76 -8.25
C ASN A 153 5.79 -9.11 -8.26
N ILE A 154 6.49 -10.22 -8.56
CA ILE A 154 5.88 -11.57 -8.61
C ILE A 154 5.27 -11.97 -7.26
N PRO A 155 6.03 -11.99 -6.14
CA PRO A 155 5.47 -12.33 -4.84
C PRO A 155 4.41 -11.32 -4.36
N TYR A 156 4.52 -10.04 -4.75
CA TYR A 156 3.49 -9.05 -4.46
C TYR A 156 2.16 -9.39 -5.14
N VAL A 157 2.18 -9.64 -6.45
CA VAL A 157 0.99 -10.02 -7.22
C VAL A 157 0.41 -11.34 -6.70
N ALA A 158 1.25 -12.33 -6.40
CA ALA A 158 0.80 -13.59 -5.81
C ALA A 158 0.09 -13.38 -4.47
N LEU A 159 0.58 -12.45 -3.64
CA LEU A 159 -0.04 -12.10 -2.37
C LEU A 159 -1.38 -11.39 -2.53
N LEU A 160 -1.51 -10.49 -3.51
CA LEU A 160 -2.79 -9.85 -3.84
C LEU A 160 -3.82 -10.87 -4.33
N LEU A 161 -3.42 -11.79 -5.20
CA LEU A 161 -4.26 -12.90 -5.64
C LEU A 161 -4.68 -13.78 -4.45
N TYR A 162 -3.74 -14.07 -3.53
CA TYR A 162 -4.02 -14.84 -2.34
C TYR A 162 -5.01 -14.13 -1.40
N VAL A 163 -4.87 -12.82 -1.18
CA VAL A 163 -5.82 -12.02 -0.40
C VAL A 163 -7.22 -12.12 -1.00
N HIS A 164 -7.35 -11.92 -2.31
CA HIS A 164 -8.64 -12.01 -2.98
C HIS A 164 -9.25 -13.41 -2.88
N TYR A 165 -8.44 -14.45 -3.11
CA TYR A 165 -8.85 -15.84 -2.92
C TYR A 165 -9.41 -16.07 -1.51
N ARG A 166 -8.70 -15.63 -0.47
CA ARG A 166 -9.16 -15.75 0.92
C ARG A 166 -10.46 -15.00 1.17
N LEU A 167 -10.61 -13.79 0.65
CA LEU A 167 -11.86 -13.01 0.76
C LEU A 167 -13.05 -13.69 0.06
N LEU A 168 -12.82 -14.45 -1.01
CA LEU A 168 -13.87 -15.19 -1.72
C LEU A 168 -14.25 -16.49 -1.00
N THR A 169 -13.26 -17.27 -0.57
CA THR A 169 -13.50 -18.65 -0.13
C THR A 169 -13.71 -18.82 1.38
N ASP A 170 -13.14 -17.93 2.19
CA ASP A 170 -13.17 -18.07 3.65
C ASP A 170 -14.43 -17.42 4.22
N LYS A 171 -15.35 -18.25 4.71
CA LYS A 171 -16.64 -17.81 5.26
C LYS A 171 -16.47 -16.86 6.44
N ALA A 172 -15.37 -16.97 7.19
CA ALA A 172 -15.12 -16.08 8.32
C ALA A 172 -15.03 -14.61 7.89
N PHE A 173 -14.40 -14.31 6.75
CA PHE A 173 -14.30 -12.94 6.25
C PHE A 173 -15.63 -12.41 5.68
N GLN A 174 -16.56 -13.29 5.33
CA GLN A 174 -17.88 -12.87 4.85
C GLN A 174 -18.78 -12.33 5.97
N ASN A 175 -18.39 -12.52 7.24
CA ASN A 175 -19.11 -11.98 8.40
C ASN A 175 -18.73 -10.53 8.75
N PHE A 176 -17.73 -9.96 8.07
CA PHE A 176 -17.25 -8.60 8.28
C PHE A 176 -17.63 -7.73 7.09
N ARG A 177 -18.29 -6.60 7.36
CA ARG A 177 -18.75 -5.70 6.30
C ARG A 177 -17.59 -5.13 5.48
N ALA A 178 -16.50 -4.71 6.11
CA ALA A 178 -15.33 -4.20 5.38
C ALA A 178 -14.77 -5.24 4.42
N MET A 179 -14.58 -6.48 4.89
CA MET A 179 -14.07 -7.59 4.09
C MET A 179 -14.99 -7.94 2.91
N ASN A 180 -16.30 -7.86 3.08
CA ASN A 180 -17.26 -8.02 1.98
C ASN A 180 -17.13 -6.93 0.92
N TYR A 181 -16.95 -5.67 1.34
CA TYR A 181 -16.67 -4.59 0.39
C TYR A 181 -15.34 -4.83 -0.33
N LEU A 182 -14.28 -5.16 0.41
CA LEU A 182 -12.98 -5.49 -0.16
C LEU A 182 -13.11 -6.62 -1.19
N ARG A 183 -13.88 -7.68 -0.91
CA ARG A 183 -14.14 -8.77 -1.85
C ARG A 183 -14.75 -8.29 -3.18
N ILE A 184 -15.71 -7.37 -3.13
CA ILE A 184 -16.39 -6.86 -4.33
C ILE A 184 -15.48 -5.93 -5.13
N TRP A 185 -14.73 -5.08 -4.44
CA TRP A 185 -13.89 -4.07 -5.07
C TRP A 185 -12.49 -4.58 -5.41
N TYR A 186 -12.02 -5.68 -4.83
CA TYR A 186 -10.66 -6.20 -5.06
C TYR A 186 -10.27 -6.35 -6.53
N PRO A 187 -11.16 -6.79 -7.44
CA PRO A 187 -10.83 -6.91 -8.86
C PRO A 187 -10.35 -5.60 -9.51
N THR A 188 -10.71 -4.43 -8.97
CA THR A 188 -10.26 -3.14 -9.53
C THR A 188 -8.76 -2.97 -9.40
N PHE A 189 -8.11 -3.54 -8.37
CA PHE A 189 -6.66 -3.53 -8.25
C PHE A 189 -5.95 -4.24 -9.39
N TYR A 190 -6.57 -5.26 -9.98
CA TYR A 190 -5.99 -5.97 -11.12
C TYR A 190 -5.91 -5.09 -12.35
N PHE A 191 -6.81 -4.11 -12.51
CA PHE A 191 -6.72 -3.17 -13.60
C PHE A 191 -5.44 -2.33 -13.52
N ALA A 192 -5.11 -1.79 -12.34
CA ALA A 192 -3.88 -1.03 -12.14
C ALA A 192 -2.63 -1.87 -12.45
N ILE A 193 -2.59 -3.11 -11.95
CA ILE A 193 -1.45 -4.03 -12.12
C ILE A 193 -1.29 -4.44 -13.57
N LEU A 194 -2.38 -4.81 -14.25
CA LEU A 194 -2.36 -5.18 -15.65
C LEU A 194 -1.92 -4.01 -16.52
N PHE A 195 -2.40 -2.80 -16.23
CA PHE A 195 -2.01 -1.62 -16.98
C PHE A 195 -0.53 -1.32 -16.80
N LEU A 196 -0.02 -1.30 -15.57
CA LEU A 196 1.42 -1.13 -15.28
C LEU A 196 2.27 -2.19 -16.01
N GLY A 197 1.79 -3.44 -16.03
CA GLY A 197 2.48 -4.53 -16.73
C GLY A 197 2.50 -4.38 -18.25
N VAL A 198 1.50 -3.72 -18.85
CA VAL A 198 1.39 -3.54 -20.30
C VAL A 198 2.14 -2.30 -20.78
N THR A 199 2.11 -1.20 -20.03
CA THR A 199 2.72 0.06 -20.46
C THR A 199 4.24 0.10 -20.24
N GLY A 200 4.79 -0.85 -19.49
CA GLY A 200 6.24 -0.90 -19.22
C GLY A 200 6.75 0.31 -18.44
N CYS A 201 5.85 1.07 -17.82
CA CYS A 201 6.21 2.20 -16.98
C CYS A 201 6.93 1.69 -15.73
N GLU A 202 8.07 2.27 -15.42
CA GLU A 202 8.87 1.85 -14.29
C GLU A 202 8.16 2.21 -12.96
N ASN A 203 8.31 1.37 -11.94
CA ASN A 203 7.77 1.57 -10.58
C ASN A 203 8.55 2.65 -9.80
N ILE A 204 9.04 3.66 -10.51
CA ILE A 204 9.83 4.73 -9.91
C ILE A 204 8.84 5.76 -9.40
N LEU A 205 9.01 6.16 -8.13
CA LEU A 205 8.38 7.37 -7.60
C LEU A 205 8.62 8.50 -8.62
N PRO A 206 7.59 9.26 -9.01
CA PRO A 206 7.60 10.09 -10.23
C PRO A 206 8.87 10.94 -10.30
N ASN A 207 9.81 10.49 -11.13
CA ASN A 207 11.16 11.03 -11.32
C ASN A 207 11.78 11.69 -10.07
N MET A 208 12.30 10.84 -9.18
CA MET A 208 13.74 10.93 -8.91
C MET A 208 14.53 10.84 -10.22
#